data_AF-A0A354XLU7-F1
#
_entry.id   AF-A0A354XLU7-F1
#
_cell.length_a   1.000
_cell.length_b   1.000
_cell.length_c   1.000
_cell.angle_alpha   90.00
_cell.angle_beta   90.00
_cell.angle_gamma   90.00
#
_symmetry.space_group_name_H-M   'P 1'
#
loop_
_entity.id
_entity.type
_entity.pdbx_description
1 polymer ?
#
loop_
_entity_poly.entity_id
_entity_poly.type
_entity_poly.pdbx_seq_one_letter_code
_entity_poly.pdbx_strand_id
1 'polypeptide(L)'
;LANGSSWARAPIDGILRPKVRLGARVAKGEVLGKVADPFGNDEDEVRAMADGIVIGMSRLPLANEGEALYHIARFDEIEEAETAIESFQSSLTPPPDALY
;
A
#
# COMPACT_ATOMS: atom_id res chain seq x y z
N LEU A 1 -8.69 2.53 -13.47
CA LEU A 1 -7.54 2.08 -12.66
C LEU A 1 -7.89 2.35 -11.20
N ALA A 2 -7.42 1.55 -10.25
CA ALA A 2 -7.77 1.75 -8.83
C ALA A 2 -6.91 2.88 -8.27
N ASN A 3 -7.47 4.10 -8.22
CA ASN A 3 -6.78 5.36 -7.90
C ASN A 3 -6.67 5.57 -6.37
N GLY A 4 -6.33 4.55 -5.59
CA GLY A 4 -6.26 4.65 -4.12
C GLY A 4 -5.16 3.80 -3.45
N SER A 5 -4.64 2.80 -4.18
CA SER A 5 -3.78 1.78 -3.61
C SER A 5 -3.11 0.94 -4.70
N SER A 6 -2.12 0.15 -4.29
CA SER A 6 -1.43 -0.79 -5.17
C SER A 6 -1.15 -2.12 -4.49
N TRP A 7 -0.96 -3.15 -5.30
CA TRP A 7 -0.63 -4.50 -4.84
C TRP A 7 0.81 -4.85 -5.24
N ALA A 8 1.64 -5.19 -4.26
CA ALA A 8 2.90 -5.86 -4.53
C ALA A 8 2.64 -7.37 -4.68
N ARG A 9 3.15 -7.96 -5.75
CA ARG A 9 2.85 -9.34 -6.15
C ARG A 9 4.05 -10.26 -5.96
N ALA A 10 3.78 -11.56 -5.81
CA ALA A 10 4.80 -12.58 -5.78
C ALA A 10 5.56 -12.61 -7.12
N PRO A 11 6.89 -12.46 -7.12
CA PRO A 11 7.69 -12.50 -8.36
C PRO A 11 7.90 -13.93 -8.88
N ILE A 12 7.83 -14.94 -8.01
CA ILE A 12 8.02 -16.36 -8.29
C ILE A 12 7.09 -17.19 -7.40
N ASP A 13 6.93 -18.48 -7.72
CA ASP A 13 6.33 -19.46 -6.82
C ASP A 13 7.24 -19.73 -5.61
N GLY A 14 6.67 -19.94 -4.43
CA GLY A 14 7.44 -20.39 -3.27
C GLY A 14 6.87 -20.00 -1.91
N ILE A 15 7.76 -19.85 -0.95
CA ILE A 15 7.46 -19.53 0.44
C ILE A 15 7.74 -18.05 0.70
N LEU A 16 6.69 -17.30 1.03
CA LEU A 16 6.78 -15.91 1.45
C LEU A 16 7.40 -15.81 2.86
N ARG A 17 8.44 -14.99 2.97
CA ARG A 17 9.08 -14.56 4.22
C ARG A 17 8.91 -13.04 4.35
N PRO A 18 7.90 -12.57 5.11
CA PRO A 18 7.65 -11.15 5.28
C PRO A 18 8.77 -10.44 6.04
N LYS A 19 9.10 -9.22 5.63
CA LYS A 19 10.00 -8.30 6.36
C LYS A 19 9.27 -7.13 7.00
N VAL A 20 8.11 -6.76 6.46
CA VAL A 20 7.24 -5.70 6.99
C VAL A 20 5.95 -6.28 7.60
N ARG A 21 5.24 -5.47 8.38
CA ARG A 21 3.94 -5.81 8.98
C ARG A 21 2.85 -4.87 8.51
N LEU A 22 1.59 -5.27 8.72
CA LEU A 22 0.43 -4.36 8.61
C LEU A 22 0.66 -3.06 9.38
N GLY A 23 0.26 -1.94 8.79
CA GLY A 23 0.44 -0.59 9.33
C GLY A 23 1.84 -0.01 9.11
N ALA A 24 2.80 -0.76 8.55
CA ALA A 24 4.11 -0.23 8.24
C ALA A 24 4.03 0.83 7.12
N ARG A 25 4.72 1.95 7.32
CA ARG A 25 5.02 2.92 6.26
C ARG A 25 6.17 2.39 5.41
N VAL A 26 6.02 2.45 4.09
CA VAL A 26 6.98 1.93 3.12
C VAL A 26 7.25 2.93 2.02
N ALA A 27 8.47 2.92 1.49
CA ALA A 27 8.86 3.69 0.31
C ALA A 27 8.77 2.86 -0.98
N LYS A 28 8.58 3.51 -2.12
CA LYS A 28 8.64 2.87 -3.44
C LYS A 28 9.99 2.16 -3.61
N GLY A 29 9.93 0.89 -4.00
CA GLY A 29 11.10 0.02 -4.19
C GLY A 29 11.59 -0.67 -2.90
N GLU A 30 11.06 -0.30 -1.73
CA GLU A 30 11.39 -0.93 -0.46
C GLU A 30 11.02 -2.42 -0.46
N VAL A 31 11.87 -3.25 0.13
CA VAL A 31 11.70 -4.70 0.19
C VAL A 31 10.72 -5.06 1.31
N LEU A 32 9.54 -5.53 0.93
CA LEU A 32 8.45 -5.91 1.83
C LEU A 32 8.62 -7.32 2.39
N GLY A 33 9.29 -8.18 1.62
CA GLY A 33 9.51 -9.58 1.93
C GLY A 33 10.26 -10.25 0.80
N LYS A 34 10.44 -11.56 0.92
CA LYS A 34 11.05 -12.39 -0.12
C LYS A 34 10.21 -13.63 -0.37
N VAL A 35 10.15 -14.11 -1.60
CA VAL A 35 9.63 -15.43 -1.93
C VAL A 35 10.82 -16.29 -2.33
N ALA A 36 10.92 -17.50 -1.78
CA ALA A 36 11.92 -18.47 -2.22
C ALA A 36 11.31 -19.82 -2.48
N ASP A 37 11.90 -20.57 -3.40
CA ASP A 37 11.52 -21.96 -3.59
C ASP A 37 11.74 -22.78 -2.29
N PRO A 38 11.06 -23.93 -2.11
CA PRO A 38 11.13 -24.71 -0.86
C PRO A 38 12.54 -25.23 -0.49
N PHE A 39 13.44 -25.32 -1.45
CA PHE A 39 14.83 -25.75 -1.30
C PHE A 39 15.81 -24.56 -1.17
N GLY A 40 15.34 -23.33 -1.44
CA GLY A 40 16.10 -22.09 -1.32
C GLY A 40 17.12 -21.85 -2.44
N ASN A 41 16.96 -22.49 -3.60
CA ASN A 41 17.89 -22.27 -4.72
C ASN A 41 17.63 -20.92 -5.41
N ASP A 42 16.36 -20.56 -5.53
CA ASP A 42 15.88 -19.31 -6.09
C ASP A 42 15.15 -18.48 -5.01
N GLU A 43 15.49 -17.20 -4.93
CA GLU A 43 14.87 -16.22 -4.03
C GLU A 43 14.72 -14.89 -4.77
N ASP A 44 13.55 -14.26 -4.66
CA ASP A 44 13.33 -12.93 -5.21
C ASP A 44 12.54 -12.00 -4.26
N GLU A 45 12.77 -10.70 -4.42
CA GLU A 45 12.30 -9.67 -3.52
C GLU A 45 10.93 -9.13 -3.91
N VAL A 46 10.00 -9.12 -2.97
CA VAL A 46 8.70 -8.45 -3.13
C VAL A 46 8.89 -6.99 -2.77
N ARG A 47 8.75 -6.09 -3.75
CA ARG A 47 9.00 -4.65 -3.56
C ARG A 47 7.72 -3.81 -3.56
N ALA A 48 7.71 -2.74 -2.79
CA ALA A 48 6.66 -1.73 -2.84
C ALA A 48 6.62 -1.02 -4.21
N MET A 49 5.42 -0.86 -4.77
CA MET A 49 5.23 -0.17 -6.05
C MET A 49 5.11 1.35 -5.92
N ALA A 50 4.88 1.86 -4.71
CA ALA A 50 4.67 3.26 -4.40
C ALA A 50 4.95 3.52 -2.91
N ASP A 51 5.12 4.78 -2.53
CA ASP A 51 5.16 5.21 -1.14
C ASP A 51 3.77 5.04 -0.51
N GLY A 52 3.70 4.55 0.72
CA GLY A 52 2.41 4.31 1.35
C GLY A 52 2.43 3.58 2.68
N ILE A 53 1.26 3.05 3.06
CA ILE A 53 1.05 2.22 4.26
C ILE A 53 0.55 0.85 3.83
N VAL A 54 1.14 -0.21 4.40
CA VAL A 54 0.66 -1.58 4.20
C VAL A 54 -0.66 -1.78 4.94
N ILE A 55 -1.77 -1.87 4.19
CA ILE A 55 -3.13 -2.05 4.71
C ILE A 55 -3.64 -3.49 4.58
N GLY A 56 -2.93 -4.34 3.83
CA GLY A 56 -3.25 -5.75 3.63
C GLY A 56 -1.98 -6.57 3.40
N MET A 57 -1.96 -7.82 3.86
CA MET A 57 -0.88 -8.77 3.55
C MET A 57 -1.39 -10.21 3.54
N SER A 58 -0.79 -11.07 2.71
CA SER A 58 -1.08 -12.50 2.69
C SER A 58 -0.72 -13.14 4.05
N ARG A 59 -1.53 -14.11 4.48
CA ARG A 59 -1.31 -14.90 5.70
C ARG A 59 -0.88 -16.34 5.40
N LEU A 60 -0.85 -16.72 4.13
CA LEU A 60 -0.41 -18.03 3.71
C LEU A 60 1.10 -17.98 3.46
N PRO A 61 1.87 -18.95 4.00
CA PRO A 61 3.30 -19.05 3.68
C PRO A 61 3.53 -19.37 2.20
N LEU A 62 2.66 -20.19 1.59
CA LEU A 62 2.74 -20.53 0.17
C LEU A 62 2.22 -19.35 -0.67
N ALA A 63 3.02 -18.92 -1.63
CA ALA A 63 2.70 -17.90 -2.61
C ALA A 63 2.88 -18.48 -4.02
N ASN A 64 1.95 -18.16 -4.91
CA ASN A 64 2.06 -18.46 -6.33
C ASN A 64 2.49 -17.21 -7.09
N GLU A 65 3.21 -17.36 -8.19
CA GLU A 65 3.64 -16.25 -9.04
C GLU A 65 2.44 -15.35 -9.42
N GLY A 66 2.62 -14.05 -9.26
CA GLY A 66 1.58 -13.04 -9.52
C GLY A 66 0.53 -12.88 -8.42
N GLU A 67 0.53 -13.73 -7.38
CA GLU A 67 -0.36 -13.60 -6.23
C GLU A 67 -0.17 -12.24 -5.54
N ALA A 68 -1.26 -11.61 -5.11
CA ALA A 68 -1.23 -10.31 -4.46
C ALA A 68 -0.82 -10.48 -2.98
N LEU A 69 0.42 -10.13 -2.64
CA LEU A 69 1.00 -10.39 -1.32
C LEU A 69 0.87 -9.22 -0.34
N TYR A 70 0.93 -7.98 -0.82
CA TYR A 70 0.79 -6.78 0.01
C TYR A 70 -0.10 -5.74 -0.65
N HIS A 71 -1.06 -5.21 0.10
CA HIS A 71 -1.90 -4.08 -0.30
C HIS A 71 -1.35 -2.81 0.34
N ILE A 72 -1.02 -1.82 -0.49
CA ILE A 72 -0.41 -0.56 -0.06
C ILE A 72 -1.35 0.59 -0.42
N ALA A 73 -1.85 1.31 0.58
CA ALA A 73 -2.52 2.59 0.38
C ALA A 73 -1.46 3.65 0.08
N ARG A 74 -1.62 4.43 -1.00
CA ARG A 74 -0.61 5.39 -1.46
C ARG A 74 -0.77 6.74 -0.77
N PHE A 75 0.34 7.44 -0.53
CA PHE A 75 0.28 8.79 0.06
C PHE A 75 -0.22 9.85 -0.91
N ASP A 76 0.14 9.75 -2.19
CA ASP A 76 -0.24 10.72 -3.23
C ASP A 76 -1.77 10.95 -3.32
N GLU A 77 -2.55 9.92 -2.99
CA GLU A 77 -4.03 9.99 -3.00
C GLU A 77 -4.60 10.43 -1.64
N ILE A 78 -3.86 10.27 -0.54
CA ILE A 78 -4.26 10.79 0.79
C ILE A 78 -4.21 12.32 0.78
N GLU A 79 -3.19 12.91 0.16
CA GLU A 79 -3.07 14.37 -0.01
C GLU A 79 -4.17 14.95 -0.93
N GLU A 80 -4.51 14.25 -2.03
CA GLU A 80 -5.63 14.65 -2.90
C GLU A 80 -6.98 14.58 -2.18
N ALA A 81 -7.21 13.55 -1.36
CA ALA A 81 -8.44 13.42 -0.57
C ALA A 81 -8.57 14.53 0.49
N GLU A 82 -7.48 14.88 1.18
CA GLU A 82 -7.45 16.01 2.13
C GLU A 82 -7.77 17.34 1.43
N THR A 83 -7.14 17.59 0.28
CA THR A 83 -7.38 18.79 -0.53
C THR A 83 -8.84 18.89 -1.00
N ALA A 84 -9.44 17.78 -1.43
CA ALA A 84 -10.83 17.74 -1.85
C ALA A 84 -11.79 18.07 -0.69
N ILE A 85 -11.52 17.56 0.51
CA ILE A 85 -12.34 17.83 1.71
C ILE A 85 -12.22 19.30 2.14
N GLU A 86 -11.02 19.87 2.15
CA GLU A 86 -10.81 21.30 2.45
C GLU A 86 -11.57 22.21 1.48
N SER A 87 -11.53 21.90 0.17
CA SER A 87 -12.25 22.70 -0.84
C SER A 87 -13.78 22.67 -0.63
N PHE A 88 -14.31 21.52 -0.21
CA PHE A 88 -15.74 21.36 0.10
C PHE A 88 -16.13 22.13 1.37
N GLN A 89 -15.34 22.07 2.44
CA GLN A 89 -15.59 22.79 3.69
C GLN A 89 -15.53 24.32 3.52
N SER A 90 -14.63 24.82 2.66
CA SER A 90 -14.55 26.25 2.35
C SER A 90 -15.85 26.80 1.72
N SER A 91 -16.63 25.96 1.03
CA SER A 91 -17.88 26.39 0.39
C SER A 91 -19.09 26.43 1.35
N LEU A 92 -18.96 25.82 2.53
CA LEU A 92 -20.04 25.65 3.51
C LEU A 92 -19.89 26.56 4.74
N THR A 93 -18.93 27.49 4.73
CA THR A 93 -18.85 28.50 5.80
C THR A 93 -19.96 29.53 5.56
N PRO A 94 -21.02 29.56 6.39
CA PRO A 94 -21.97 30.66 6.31
C PRO A 94 -21.20 31.97 6.59
N PRO A 95 -21.54 33.08 5.90
CA PRO A 95 -20.96 34.37 6.22
C PRO A 95 -21.10 34.60 7.73
N PRO A 96 -20.07 35.17 8.40
CA PRO A 96 -20.18 35.46 9.83
C PRO A 96 -21.48 36.23 10.05
N ASP A 97 -22.35 35.67 10.88
CA ASP A 97 -23.63 36.27 11.22
C ASP A 97 -23.37 37.74 11.55
N ALA A 98 -23.92 38.63 10.73
CA ALA A 98 -23.84 40.06 10.95
C ALA A 98 -24.72 40.38 12.15
N LEU A 99 -24.23 40.08 13.35
CA LEU A 99 -24.80 40.54 14.59
C LEU A 99 -24.18 41.90 14.91
N TYR A 100 -25.06 42.89 14.82
CA TYR A 100 -24.92 44.34 15.08
C TYR A 100 -24.42 45.20 13.92
#